data_AF-A0A960BGZ6-F1
#
_entry.id   AF-A0A960BGZ6-F1
#
_cell.length_a   1.000
_cell.length_b   1.000
_cell.length_c   1.000
_cell.angle_alpha   90.00
_cell.angle_beta   90.00
_cell.angle_gamma   90.00
#
_symmetry.space_group_name_H-M   'P 1'
#
loop_
_entity.id
_entity.type
_entity.pdbx_description
1 polymer ?
#
loop_
_entity_poly.entity_id
_entity_poly.type
_entity_poly.pdbx_seq_one_letter_code
_entity_poly.pdbx_strand_id
1 'polypeptide(L)'
;MIPKYAFGRPIDQFGSPLVAYLPFPVERKIYETLLRLSTGRPQDRGLPKPDHRLLHAHPTVSAELYDRVGHGDIVMRPGIERLDGDRVVYADGTAEHADLLVYATGYDISLPFLAPDVFDPSGNRMPLYQRAVLPHRPGLFFIGFMQTVGANIPLFEYQSAWIGDVLTGAAVLPSVEQMDAWIAEDQAALAARYVRSERHTMQV
;
A
#
# COMPACT_ATOMS: atom_id res chain seq x y z
N MET A 1 7.00 -0.70 11.24
CA MET A 1 7.89 0.24 10.53
C MET A 1 9.16 -0.49 10.16
N ILE A 2 9.67 -0.25 8.95
CA ILE A 2 10.85 -0.94 8.39
C ILE A 2 11.97 0.10 8.21
N PRO A 3 13.23 -0.20 8.60
CA PRO A 3 14.35 0.72 8.40
C PRO A 3 14.68 0.81 6.90
N LYS A 4 15.24 1.94 6.46
CA LYS A 4 15.67 2.08 5.05
C LYS A 4 16.83 1.15 4.67
N TYR A 5 17.71 0.87 5.63
CA TYR A 5 18.87 -0.01 5.46
C TYR A 5 18.87 -1.08 6.54
N ALA A 6 19.26 -2.30 6.19
CA ALA A 6 19.60 -3.35 7.13
C ALA A 6 20.93 -3.97 6.67
N PHE A 7 21.80 -4.40 7.60
CA PHE A 7 23.08 -5.05 7.28
C PHE A 7 23.93 -4.31 6.20
N GLY A 8 23.89 -2.98 6.18
CA GLY A 8 24.64 -2.14 5.24
C GLY A 8 24.09 -2.10 3.81
N ARG A 9 22.89 -2.65 3.54
CA ARG A 9 22.24 -2.62 2.22
C ARG A 9 20.81 -2.07 2.29
N PRO A 10 20.29 -1.45 1.21
CA PRO A 10 18.89 -1.08 1.10
C PRO A 10 17.96 -2.29 1.29
N ILE A 11 16.88 -2.10 2.03
CA ILE A 11 15.99 -3.22 2.41
C ILE A 11 15.31 -3.90 1.21
N ASP A 12 15.05 -3.14 0.16
CA ASP A 12 14.45 -3.56 -1.10
C ASP A 12 15.36 -4.48 -1.92
N GLN A 13 16.66 -4.48 -1.65
CA GLN A 13 17.64 -5.35 -2.30
C GLN A 13 17.79 -6.72 -1.62
N PHE A 14 17.14 -6.96 -0.47
CA PHE A 14 17.16 -8.28 0.18
C PHE A 14 16.25 -9.31 -0.50
N GLY A 15 15.41 -8.89 -1.44
CA GLY A 15 14.67 -9.80 -2.31
C GLY A 15 15.62 -10.61 -3.19
N SER A 16 15.86 -11.87 -2.84
CA SER A 16 16.53 -12.84 -3.72
C SER A 16 15.50 -13.51 -4.63
N PRO A 17 15.84 -13.88 -5.88
CA PRO A 17 14.98 -14.71 -6.72
C PRO A 17 14.49 -15.98 -6.02
N LEU A 18 15.28 -16.52 -5.09
CA LEU A 18 14.90 -17.69 -4.28
C LEU A 18 13.78 -17.40 -3.27
N VAL A 19 13.72 -16.17 -2.75
CA VAL A 19 12.67 -15.74 -1.81
C VAL A 19 11.34 -15.56 -2.54
N ALA A 20 11.36 -15.16 -3.81
CA ALA A 20 10.17 -14.99 -4.64
C ALA A 20 9.42 -16.32 -4.93
N TYR A 21 10.07 -17.47 -4.79
CA TYR A 21 9.44 -18.79 -4.93
C TYR A 21 8.86 -19.34 -3.62
N LEU A 22 9.06 -18.66 -2.48
CA LEU A 22 8.55 -19.13 -1.20
C LEU A 22 7.06 -18.81 -1.04
N PRO A 23 6.27 -19.68 -0.39
CA PRO A 23 4.91 -19.34 0.00
C PRO A 23 4.90 -18.10 0.90
N PHE A 24 3.98 -17.17 0.63
CA PHE A 24 3.87 -15.88 1.33
C PHE A 24 3.92 -15.96 2.87
N PRO A 25 3.30 -16.95 3.56
CA PRO A 25 3.41 -17.05 5.02
C PRO A 25 4.84 -17.27 5.54
N VAL A 26 5.66 -17.99 4.76
CA VAL A 26 7.06 -18.30 5.09
C VAL A 26 7.92 -17.06 4.87
N GLU A 27 7.79 -16.43 3.70
CA GLU A 27 8.45 -15.17 3.38
C GLU A 27 8.17 -14.11 4.45
N ARG A 28 6.89 -13.88 4.79
CA ARG A 28 6.50 -12.94 5.84
C ARG A 28 7.17 -13.24 7.17
N LYS A 29 7.23 -14.51 7.58
CA LYS A 29 7.85 -14.90 8.86
C LYS A 29 9.36 -14.63 8.87
N ILE A 30 10.03 -14.84 7.74
CA ILE A 30 11.45 -14.52 7.57
C ILE A 30 11.65 -13.00 7.71
N TYR A 31 10.87 -12.20 6.98
CA TYR A 31 10.94 -10.73 7.08
C TYR A 31 10.64 -10.21 8.49
N GLU A 32 9.59 -10.71 9.14
CA GLU A 32 9.25 -10.35 10.53
C GLU A 32 10.42 -10.65 11.49
N THR A 33 11.08 -11.78 11.29
CA THR A 33 12.21 -12.20 12.13
C THR A 33 13.43 -11.33 11.88
N LEU A 34 13.80 -11.09 10.62
CA LEU A 34 14.90 -10.21 10.25
C LEU A 34 14.70 -8.78 10.79
N LEU A 35 13.48 -8.26 10.66
CA LEU A 35 13.13 -6.94 11.21
C LEU A 35 13.25 -6.91 12.72
N ARG A 36 12.72 -7.93 13.41
CA ARG A 36 12.81 -8.01 14.87
C ARG A 36 14.26 -8.08 15.35
N LEU A 37 15.13 -8.78 14.62
CA LEU A 37 16.56 -8.86 14.92
C LEU A 37 17.28 -7.53 14.62
N SER A 38 16.90 -6.83 13.55
CA SER A 38 17.56 -5.59 13.13
C SER A 38 17.13 -4.37 13.95
N THR A 39 15.83 -4.21 14.22
CA THR A 39 15.29 -3.00 14.85
C THR A 39 14.67 -3.24 16.23
N GLY A 40 14.59 -4.49 16.70
CA GLY A 40 13.82 -4.81 17.91
C GLY A 40 12.31 -4.75 17.66
N ARG A 41 11.51 -4.74 18.73
CA ARG A 41 10.06 -4.57 18.60
C ARG A 41 9.71 -3.07 18.56
N PRO A 42 8.73 -2.64 17.75
CA PRO A 42 8.32 -1.23 17.72
C PRO A 42 7.94 -0.67 19.11
N GLN A 43 7.32 -1.51 19.94
CA GLN A 43 6.88 -1.15 21.29
C GLN A 43 8.04 -0.84 22.24
N ASP A 44 9.21 -1.43 22.00
CA ASP A 44 10.41 -1.17 22.81
C ASP A 44 10.93 0.27 22.58
N ARG A 45 10.45 0.94 21.53
CA ARG A 45 10.75 2.35 21.22
C ARG A 45 9.51 3.25 21.24
N GLY A 46 8.47 2.89 22.01
CA GLY A 46 7.31 3.75 22.24
C GLY A 46 6.28 3.81 21.09
N LEU A 47 6.43 2.99 20.04
CA LEU A 47 5.40 2.87 19.00
C LEU A 47 4.26 1.93 19.46
N PRO A 48 3.00 2.22 19.06
CA PRO A 48 1.89 1.33 19.35
C PRO A 48 2.10 -0.04 18.69
N LYS A 49 1.51 -1.08 19.29
CA LYS A 49 1.47 -2.40 18.68
C LYS A 49 0.57 -2.35 17.43
N PRO A 50 1.06 -2.77 16.25
CA PRO A 50 0.21 -2.88 15.06
C PRO A 50 -0.95 -3.87 15.31
N ASP A 51 -2.11 -3.52 14.78
CA ASP A 51 -3.33 -4.34 14.79
C ASP A 51 -3.37 -5.39 13.67
N HIS A 52 -2.45 -5.31 12.72
CA HIS A 52 -2.31 -6.21 11.58
C HIS A 52 -0.89 -6.82 11.49
N ARG A 53 -0.77 -7.86 10.65
CA ARG A 53 0.51 -8.56 10.39
C ARG A 53 1.35 -7.80 9.36
N LEU A 54 2.66 -8.00 9.37
CA LEU A 54 3.58 -7.36 8.42
C LEU A 54 3.17 -7.71 6.97
N LEU A 55 3.23 -6.73 6.06
CA LEU A 55 2.83 -6.83 4.65
C LEU A 55 1.32 -7.03 4.37
N HIS A 56 0.47 -6.99 5.41
CA HIS A 56 -1.00 -6.89 5.24
C HIS A 56 -1.48 -5.42 5.10
N ALA A 57 -0.57 -4.47 5.30
CA ALA A 57 -0.69 -3.07 4.94
C ALA A 57 0.69 -2.59 4.47
N HIS A 58 0.73 -1.49 3.72
CA HIS A 58 2.01 -0.90 3.33
C HIS A 58 2.78 -0.42 4.57
N PRO A 59 3.98 -0.94 4.81
CA PRO A 59 4.75 -0.56 5.98
C PRO A 59 5.29 0.86 5.83
N THR A 60 5.24 1.64 6.91
CA THR A 60 5.99 2.91 6.99
C THR A 60 7.49 2.62 6.96
N VAL A 61 8.18 3.22 6.01
CA VAL A 61 9.66 3.20 5.90
C VAL A 61 10.19 4.56 6.33
N SER A 62 11.08 4.57 7.32
CA SER A 62 11.81 5.79 7.71
C SER A 62 13.11 5.40 8.42
N ALA A 63 14.10 6.28 8.36
CA ALA A 63 15.38 6.09 9.05
C ALA A 63 15.37 6.68 10.46
N GLU A 64 14.64 7.78 10.68
CA GLU A 64 14.79 8.60 11.89
C GLU A 64 13.66 8.43 12.90
N LEU A 65 12.48 7.92 12.49
CA LEU A 65 11.29 7.94 13.36
C LEU A 65 11.53 7.21 14.69
N TYR A 66 12.20 6.06 14.67
CA TYR A 66 12.51 5.30 15.87
C TYR A 66 13.39 6.10 16.85
N ASP A 67 14.39 6.81 16.32
CA ASP A 67 15.33 7.58 17.13
C ASP A 67 14.65 8.84 17.70
N ARG A 68 13.84 9.52 16.88
CA ARG A 68 13.04 10.68 17.30
C ARG A 68 12.05 10.33 18.41
N VAL A 69 11.39 9.18 18.32
CA VAL A 69 10.51 8.71 19.40
C VAL A 69 11.31 8.33 20.64
N GLY A 70 12.45 7.65 20.47
CA GLY A 70 13.33 7.28 21.58
C GLY A 70 13.92 8.47 22.34
N HIS A 71 14.22 9.57 21.65
CA HIS A 71 14.70 10.82 22.25
C HIS A 71 13.58 11.68 22.88
N GLY A 72 12.30 11.37 22.57
CA GLY A 72 11.16 12.16 23.02
C GLY A 72 10.80 13.35 22.12
N ASP A 73 11.46 13.50 20.96
CA ASP A 73 11.12 14.52 19.95
C ASP A 73 9.72 14.26 19.36
N ILE A 74 9.30 13.00 19.29
CA ILE A 74 7.98 12.58 18.80
C ILE A 74 7.30 11.73 19.87
N VAL A 75 6.12 12.16 20.30
CA VAL A 75 5.27 11.40 21.22
C VAL A 75 4.09 10.81 20.47
N MET A 76 3.92 9.49 20.56
CA MET A 76 2.80 8.79 19.94
C MET A 76 1.53 8.99 20.78
N ARG A 77 0.43 9.37 20.12
CA ARG A 77 -0.89 9.55 20.72
C ARG A 77 -1.93 8.67 20.02
N PRO A 78 -3.01 8.26 20.72
CA PRO A 78 -4.15 7.60 20.08
C PRO A 78 -4.83 8.50 19.03
N GLY A 79 -5.83 7.95 18.35
CA GLY A 79 -6.65 8.72 17.41
C GLY A 79 -7.27 9.95 18.08
N ILE A 80 -7.43 11.02 17.31
CA ILE A 80 -8.11 12.24 17.75
C ILE A 80 -9.61 11.95 17.83
N GLU A 81 -10.21 12.22 18.99
CA GLU A 81 -11.66 12.11 19.19
C GLU A 81 -12.37 13.41 18.78
N ARG A 82 -11.88 14.56 19.27
CA ARG A 82 -12.41 15.88 18.90
C ARG A 82 -11.37 16.98 19.07
N LEU A 83 -11.64 18.12 18.43
CA LEU A 83 -10.93 19.38 18.67
C LEU A 83 -11.72 20.22 19.68
N ASP A 84 -11.01 20.86 20.60
CA ASP A 84 -11.58 21.64 21.70
C ASP A 84 -10.86 22.98 21.86
N GLY A 85 -11.22 23.96 21.02
CA GLY A 85 -10.52 25.23 20.96
C GLY A 85 -9.08 25.05 20.49
N ASP A 86 -8.12 25.35 21.37
CA ASP A 86 -6.68 25.20 21.16
C ASP A 86 -6.14 23.83 21.60
N ARG A 87 -7.04 22.92 22.02
CA ARG A 87 -6.69 21.56 22.46
C ARG A 87 -7.16 20.49 21.49
N VAL A 88 -6.39 19.42 21.44
CA VAL A 88 -6.74 18.15 20.79
C VAL A 88 -7.10 17.16 21.89
N VAL A 89 -8.29 16.56 21.80
CA VAL A 89 -8.74 15.49 22.71
C VAL A 89 -8.59 14.16 22.00
N TYR A 90 -7.84 13.24 22.61
CA TYR A 90 -7.56 11.91 22.08
C TYR A 90 -8.56 10.88 22.61
N ALA A 91 -8.66 9.74 21.92
CA ALA A 91 -9.62 8.68 22.22
C ALA A 91 -9.44 7.98 23.59
N ASP A 92 -8.32 8.22 24.29
CA ASP A 92 -8.09 7.76 25.66
C ASP A 92 -8.53 8.80 26.73
N GLY A 93 -9.15 9.91 26.30
CA GLY A 93 -9.59 11.02 27.13
C GLY A 93 -8.49 12.02 27.49
N THR A 94 -7.24 11.79 27.08
CA THR A 94 -6.17 12.78 27.27
C THR A 94 -6.34 13.96 26.33
N ALA A 95 -5.80 15.13 26.70
CA ALA A 95 -5.90 16.33 25.89
C ALA A 95 -4.62 17.17 25.96
N GLU A 96 -4.21 17.73 24.82
CA GLU A 96 -2.98 18.52 24.69
C GLU A 96 -3.22 19.78 23.86
N HIS A 97 -2.45 20.83 24.16
CA HIS A 97 -2.42 22.04 23.33
C HIS A 97 -1.65 21.77 22.03
N ALA A 98 -2.15 22.26 20.90
CA ALA A 98 -1.46 22.14 19.62
C ALA A 98 -1.58 23.43 18.80
N ASP A 99 -0.43 24.00 18.43
CA ASP A 99 -0.38 25.22 17.60
C ASP A 99 -0.68 24.94 16.11
N LEU A 100 -0.43 23.70 15.66
CA LEU A 100 -0.58 23.28 14.28
C LEU A 100 -1.07 21.84 14.20
N LEU A 101 -2.07 21.62 13.34
CA LEU A 101 -2.55 20.29 12.98
C LEU A 101 -2.24 20.01 11.50
N VAL A 102 -1.47 18.95 11.24
CA VAL A 102 -1.13 18.51 9.87
C VAL A 102 -1.85 17.21 9.57
N TYR A 103 -2.80 17.25 8.62
CA TYR A 103 -3.52 16.07 8.16
C TYR A 103 -2.68 15.30 7.14
N ALA A 104 -1.96 14.28 7.61
CA ALA A 104 -1.24 13.31 6.76
C ALA A 104 -2.09 12.05 6.49
N THR A 105 -3.39 12.24 6.19
CA THR A 105 -4.40 11.15 6.11
C THR A 105 -4.47 10.44 4.75
N GLY A 106 -3.67 10.87 3.76
CA GLY A 106 -3.61 10.27 2.43
C GLY A 106 -4.28 11.14 1.36
N TYR A 107 -4.72 10.49 0.29
CA TYR A 107 -5.31 11.13 -0.88
C TYR A 107 -6.52 10.34 -1.38
N ASP A 108 -7.50 11.05 -1.91
CA ASP A 108 -8.59 10.48 -2.70
C ASP A 108 -8.19 10.40 -4.17
N ILE A 109 -8.75 9.43 -4.90
CA ILE A 109 -8.47 9.26 -6.32
C ILE A 109 -9.67 9.75 -7.12
N SER A 110 -9.43 10.68 -8.03
CA SER A 110 -10.43 11.25 -8.92
C SER A 110 -9.91 11.29 -10.35
N LEU A 111 -10.73 10.85 -11.30
CA LEU A 111 -10.48 10.93 -12.74
C LEU A 111 -11.66 11.68 -13.40
N PRO A 112 -11.77 13.01 -13.20
CA PRO A 112 -12.98 13.77 -13.56
C PRO A 112 -13.21 13.90 -15.07
N PHE A 113 -12.24 13.48 -15.88
CA PHE A 113 -12.33 13.39 -17.33
C PHE A 113 -12.96 12.07 -17.81
N LEU A 114 -13.20 11.10 -16.92
CA LEU A 114 -13.93 9.87 -17.21
C LEU A 114 -15.38 9.98 -16.73
N ALA A 115 -16.30 9.35 -17.47
CA ALA A 115 -17.69 9.29 -17.06
C ALA A 115 -17.86 8.40 -15.81
N PRO A 116 -18.83 8.69 -14.91
CA PRO A 116 -19.02 7.94 -13.66
C PRO A 116 -19.28 6.44 -13.84
N ASP A 117 -19.82 6.04 -15.00
CA ASP A 117 -20.04 4.63 -15.38
C ASP A 117 -18.76 3.92 -15.83
N VAL A 118 -17.66 4.67 -16.05
CA VAL A 118 -16.31 4.15 -16.29
C VAL A 118 -15.53 4.07 -14.98
N PHE A 119 -15.58 5.12 -14.17
CA PHE A 119 -14.91 5.19 -12.87
C PHE A 119 -15.79 5.87 -11.84
N ASP A 120 -16.14 5.13 -10.80
CA ASP A 120 -16.78 5.68 -9.61
C ASP A 120 -15.72 5.89 -8.51
N PRO A 121 -15.40 7.16 -8.16
CA PRO A 121 -14.41 7.45 -7.13
C PRO A 121 -14.86 7.01 -5.73
N SER A 122 -16.16 6.84 -5.47
CA SER A 122 -16.68 6.48 -4.15
C SER A 122 -16.29 5.07 -3.71
N GLY A 123 -16.05 4.17 -4.66
CA GLY A 123 -15.63 2.80 -4.37
C GLY A 123 -14.12 2.63 -4.25
N ASN A 124 -13.34 3.63 -4.66
CA ASN A 124 -11.88 3.57 -4.88
C ASN A 124 -11.41 2.26 -5.55
N ARG A 125 -12.24 1.68 -6.42
CA ARG A 125 -12.04 0.37 -7.05
C ARG A 125 -12.20 0.52 -8.55
N MET A 126 -11.27 -0.07 -9.28
CA MET A 126 -11.36 -0.19 -10.72
C MET A 126 -11.17 -1.66 -11.11
N PRO A 127 -12.15 -2.31 -11.76
CA PRO A 127 -12.05 -3.70 -12.18
C PRO A 127 -11.18 -3.80 -13.43
N LEU A 128 -9.86 -3.74 -13.23
CA LEU A 128 -8.88 -3.76 -14.31
C LEU A 128 -8.22 -5.12 -14.44
N TYR A 129 -8.32 -5.74 -15.62
CA TYR A 129 -7.52 -6.91 -15.96
C TYR A 129 -6.04 -6.53 -16.02
N GLN A 130 -5.20 -7.31 -15.32
CA GLN A 130 -3.77 -7.00 -15.13
C GLN A 130 -3.51 -5.55 -14.66
N ARG A 131 -4.51 -4.95 -13.98
CA ARG A 131 -4.49 -3.56 -13.50
C ARG A 131 -4.22 -2.52 -14.58
N ALA A 132 -4.59 -2.83 -15.81
CA ALA A 132 -4.37 -1.97 -16.97
C ALA A 132 -5.56 -1.92 -17.93
N VAL A 133 -6.32 -3.00 -18.10
CA VAL A 133 -7.37 -3.09 -19.14
C VAL A 133 -8.75 -3.08 -18.52
N LEU A 134 -9.65 -2.24 -19.04
CA LEU A 134 -11.06 -2.27 -18.66
C LEU A 134 -11.86 -3.14 -19.66
N PRO A 135 -12.33 -4.36 -19.27
CA PRO A 135 -12.83 -5.36 -20.23
C PRO A 135 -13.97 -4.86 -21.14
N HIS A 136 -14.89 -4.06 -20.59
CA HIS A 136 -16.06 -3.54 -21.31
C HIS A 136 -15.82 -2.21 -22.02
N ARG A 137 -14.58 -1.70 -22.07
CA ARG A 137 -14.20 -0.47 -22.78
C ARG A 137 -12.95 -0.70 -23.64
N PRO A 138 -13.07 -1.41 -24.78
CA PRO A 138 -11.94 -1.65 -25.67
C PRO A 138 -11.25 -0.35 -26.09
N GLY A 139 -9.91 -0.34 -26.05
CA GLY A 139 -9.10 0.84 -26.39
C GLY A 139 -8.82 1.79 -25.23
N LEU A 140 -9.42 1.58 -24.04
CA LEU A 140 -9.08 2.31 -22.83
C LEU A 140 -8.12 1.50 -21.95
N PHE A 141 -6.98 2.10 -21.62
CA PHE A 141 -5.93 1.50 -20.80
C PHE A 141 -5.52 2.43 -19.66
N PHE A 142 -5.09 1.82 -18.56
CA PHE A 142 -4.59 2.49 -17.37
C PHE A 142 -3.16 2.06 -17.11
N ILE A 143 -2.30 3.01 -16.78
CA ILE A 143 -0.90 2.74 -16.41
C ILE A 143 -0.70 3.29 -15.01
N GLY A 144 -0.21 2.45 -14.11
CA GLY A 144 0.08 2.82 -12.73
C GLY A 144 -1.13 3.05 -11.83
N PHE A 145 -2.32 2.55 -12.22
CA PHE A 145 -3.49 2.50 -11.33
C PHE A 145 -3.33 1.38 -10.29
N MET A 146 -2.26 1.46 -9.49
CA MET A 146 -1.87 0.50 -8.47
C MET A 146 -0.87 1.08 -7.47
N GLN A 147 -0.78 0.45 -6.29
CA GLN A 147 0.21 0.75 -5.27
C GLN A 147 1.06 -0.49 -5.01
N THR A 148 2.35 -0.44 -5.30
CA THR A 148 3.24 -1.58 -5.03
C THR A 148 3.95 -1.42 -3.69
N VAL A 149 4.38 -2.53 -3.10
CA VAL A 149 5.29 -2.52 -1.94
C VAL A 149 6.71 -2.09 -2.35
N GLY A 150 7.05 -2.18 -3.65
CA GLY A 150 8.37 -1.92 -4.21
C GLY A 150 8.44 -0.67 -5.09
N ALA A 151 9.42 -0.64 -6.01
CA ALA A 151 9.53 0.44 -6.97
C ALA A 151 8.42 0.33 -8.03
N ASN A 152 7.67 1.43 -8.21
CA ASN A 152 6.58 1.48 -9.18
C ASN A 152 7.08 1.62 -10.63
N ILE A 153 8.21 2.29 -10.86
CA ILE A 153 8.70 2.65 -12.20
C ILE A 153 8.89 1.43 -13.11
N PRO A 154 9.59 0.36 -12.70
CA PRO A 154 9.78 -0.81 -13.57
C PRO A 154 8.45 -1.46 -13.94
N LEU A 155 7.49 -1.48 -13.01
CA LEU A 155 6.18 -2.07 -13.26
C LEU A 155 5.38 -1.25 -14.29
N PHE A 156 5.47 0.07 -14.22
CA PHE A 156 4.81 0.96 -15.18
C PHE A 156 5.44 0.83 -16.58
N GLU A 157 6.75 0.60 -16.65
CA GLU A 157 7.45 0.29 -17.90
C GLU A 157 6.94 -1.03 -18.50
N TYR A 158 6.86 -2.10 -17.70
CA TYR A 158 6.31 -3.38 -18.16
C TYR A 158 4.84 -3.26 -18.60
N GLN A 159 4.00 -2.52 -17.85
CA GLN A 159 2.62 -2.25 -18.27
C GLN A 159 2.59 -1.51 -19.61
N SER A 160 3.42 -0.47 -19.77
CA SER A 160 3.47 0.34 -20.99
C SER A 160 3.90 -0.50 -22.20
N ALA A 161 4.93 -1.34 -22.04
CA ALA A 161 5.41 -2.23 -23.09
C ALA A 161 4.34 -3.24 -23.50
N TRP A 162 3.71 -3.90 -22.53
CA TRP A 162 2.64 -4.88 -22.80
C TRP A 162 1.43 -4.25 -23.48
N ILE A 163 1.01 -3.05 -23.07
CA ILE A 163 -0.06 -2.30 -23.74
C ILE A 163 0.36 -1.95 -25.17
N GLY A 164 1.62 -1.59 -25.42
CA GLY A 164 2.16 -1.40 -26.76
C GLY A 164 2.04 -2.65 -27.64
N ASP A 165 2.34 -3.82 -27.09
CA ASP A 165 2.19 -5.10 -27.80
C ASP A 165 0.72 -5.39 -28.12
N VAL A 166 -0.21 -5.08 -27.21
CA VAL A 166 -1.66 -5.21 -27.44
C VAL A 166 -2.12 -4.26 -28.55
N LEU A 167 -1.69 -3.00 -28.53
CA LEU A 167 -2.07 -1.99 -29.52
C LEU A 167 -1.53 -2.28 -30.92
N THR A 168 -0.37 -2.93 -31.02
CA THR A 168 0.27 -3.33 -32.29
C THR A 168 -0.14 -4.72 -32.77
N GLY A 169 -0.91 -5.46 -31.96
CA GLY A 169 -1.34 -6.83 -32.27
C GLY A 169 -0.26 -7.90 -32.06
N ALA A 170 0.88 -7.54 -31.45
CA ALA A 170 1.90 -8.51 -31.02
C ALA A 170 1.45 -9.34 -29.81
N ALA A 171 0.51 -8.82 -29.01
CA ALA A 171 -0.20 -9.53 -27.95
C ALA A 171 -1.71 -9.46 -28.18
N VAL A 172 -2.43 -10.48 -27.72
CA VAL A 172 -3.90 -10.56 -27.84
C VAL A 172 -4.50 -10.64 -26.44
N LEU A 173 -5.50 -9.81 -26.17
CA LEU A 173 -6.26 -9.88 -24.93
C LEU A 173 -7.16 -11.12 -24.91
N PRO A 174 -7.35 -11.77 -23.75
CA PRO A 174 -8.32 -12.85 -23.61
C PRO A 174 -9.75 -12.33 -23.77
N SER A 175 -10.74 -13.22 -23.76
CA SER A 175 -12.15 -12.81 -23.84
C SER A 175 -12.54 -11.95 -22.63
N VAL A 176 -13.60 -11.13 -22.78
CA VAL A 176 -14.15 -10.33 -21.68
C VAL A 176 -14.48 -11.19 -20.46
N GLU A 177 -15.08 -12.36 -20.68
CA GLU A 177 -15.42 -13.32 -19.63
C GLU A 177 -14.19 -13.83 -18.87
N GLN A 178 -13.10 -14.09 -19.58
CA GLN A 178 -11.82 -14.52 -18.98
C GLN A 178 -11.19 -13.38 -18.17
N MET A 179 -11.25 -12.15 -18.68
CA MET A 179 -10.77 -10.97 -17.96
C MET A 179 -11.58 -10.73 -16.68
N ASP A 180 -12.89 -10.82 -16.73
CA ASP A 180 -13.79 -10.64 -15.58
C ASP A 180 -13.55 -11.71 -14.51
N ALA A 181 -13.39 -12.97 -14.93
CA ALA A 181 -13.05 -14.07 -14.02
C ALA A 181 -11.71 -13.83 -13.31
N TRP A 182 -10.70 -13.38 -14.05
CA TRP A 182 -9.39 -13.04 -13.48
C TRP A 182 -9.50 -11.87 -12.49
N ILE A 183 -10.26 -10.82 -12.81
CA ILE A 183 -10.47 -9.66 -11.92
C ILE A 183 -11.13 -10.12 -10.62
N ALA A 184 -12.16 -10.98 -10.69
CA ALA A 184 -12.83 -11.50 -9.51
C ALA A 184 -11.87 -12.31 -8.61
N GLU A 185 -11.00 -13.13 -9.22
CA GLU A 185 -9.99 -13.89 -8.49
C GLU A 185 -8.93 -12.99 -7.84
N ASP A 186 -8.39 -12.01 -8.58
CA ASP A 186 -7.41 -11.04 -8.06
C ASP A 186 -7.99 -10.23 -6.89
N GLN A 187 -9.22 -9.71 -7.04
CA GLN A 187 -9.89 -8.97 -5.97
C GLN A 187 -10.16 -9.82 -4.72
N ALA A 188 -10.52 -11.10 -4.90
CA ALA A 188 -10.70 -12.03 -3.79
C ALA A 188 -9.36 -12.30 -3.07
N ALA A 189 -8.28 -12.49 -3.82
CA ALA A 189 -6.93 -12.67 -3.28
C ALA A 189 -6.45 -11.43 -2.51
N LEU A 190 -6.67 -10.23 -3.05
CA LEU A 190 -6.34 -8.97 -2.37
C LEU A 190 -7.12 -8.78 -1.08
N ALA A 191 -8.44 -9.04 -1.11
CA ALA A 191 -9.28 -8.94 0.08
C ALA A 191 -8.91 -9.94 1.18
N ALA A 192 -8.28 -11.06 0.83
CA ALA A 192 -7.73 -12.01 1.80
C ALA A 192 -6.36 -11.59 2.35
N ARG A 193 -5.58 -10.82 1.58
CA ARG A 193 -4.21 -10.42 1.91
C ARG A 193 -4.13 -9.10 2.69
N TYR A 194 -4.86 -8.07 2.27
CA TYR A 194 -4.76 -6.72 2.84
C TYR A 194 -5.88 -6.40 3.83
N VAL A 195 -5.60 -5.51 4.78
CA VAL A 195 -6.62 -4.98 5.70
C VAL A 195 -7.71 -4.28 4.90
N ARG A 196 -8.98 -4.59 5.17
CA ARG A 196 -10.10 -3.94 4.49
C ARG A 196 -10.19 -2.47 4.93
N SER A 197 -9.76 -1.57 4.05
CA SER A 197 -9.94 -0.13 4.18
C SER A 197 -9.95 0.51 2.80
N GLU A 198 -10.52 1.71 2.66
CA GLU A 198 -10.55 2.46 1.39
C GLU A 198 -9.14 2.79 0.87
N ARG A 199 -8.15 2.89 1.76
CA ARG A 199 -6.73 3.03 1.41
C ARG A 199 -6.14 1.76 0.76
N HIS A 200 -6.78 0.61 0.97
CA HIS A 200 -6.27 -0.72 0.60
C HIS A 200 -7.02 -1.38 -0.58
N THR A 201 -7.33 -0.62 -1.62
CA THR A 201 -8.09 -1.11 -2.78
C THR A 201 -7.25 -1.36 -4.04
N MET A 202 -5.97 -0.97 -4.09
CA MET A 202 -5.13 -1.06 -5.30
C MET A 202 -3.72 -1.63 -5.05
N GLN A 203 -3.51 -2.36 -3.95
CA GLN A 203 -2.20 -2.90 -3.57
C GLN A 203 -1.76 -4.06 -4.44
N VAL A 204 -0.50 -4.13 -4.86
CA VAL A 204 0.14 -5.29 -5.51
C VAL A 204 1.21 -5.87 -4.58
#